data_AF-A0A7J8QI80-F1
#
_entry.id   AF-A0A7J8QI80-F1
#
_cell.length_a   1.000
_cell.length_b   1.000
_cell.length_c   1.000
_cell.angle_alpha   90.00
_cell.angle_beta   90.00
_cell.angle_gamma   90.00
#
_symmetry.space_group_name_H-M   'P 1'
#
loop_
_entity.id
_entity.type
_entity.pdbx_description
1 polymer ?
#
loop_
_entity_poly.entity_id
_entity_poly.type
_entity_poly.pdbx_seq_one_letter_code
_entity_poly.pdbx_strand_id
1 'polypeptide(L)'
;MPFYDYIYGTMDKSSDSLYEKSLRRKEESPYVVHLTHLTTPESIYHLRLGFASFASKPYTPSTWHMWLLWPVTLCSMMLTWIYCSTFVVESNRFHNIILQTWAIPKYNIQYRSKSQKQSINNLIEEAILEAEEKGARGEELNMYGGVYMQKHPQLKVKLVDGSSLAVAVVLNSIPKGTTQVVLRGKLPKVACALAFALCQKRIQVSVLREDEYEKLDKLLGTKSEGKLVLSKSYTC
;
A
#
# COMPACT_ATOMS: atom_id res chain seq x y z
N MET A 1 -2.64 24.90 -13.16
CA MET A 1 -2.39 24.63 -14.59
C MET A 1 -0.89 24.56 -14.82
N PRO A 2 -0.36 23.60 -15.59
CA PRO A 2 1.06 23.55 -15.92
C PRO A 2 1.48 24.79 -16.73
N PHE A 3 2.61 25.39 -16.38
CA PHE A 3 3.17 26.55 -17.10
C PHE A 3 3.43 26.27 -18.59
N TYR A 4 3.75 25.03 -18.92
CA TYR A 4 3.96 24.60 -20.31
C TYR A 4 2.70 24.78 -21.18
N ASP A 5 1.51 24.46 -20.67
CA ASP A 5 0.27 24.59 -21.46
C ASP A 5 -0.06 26.05 -21.79
N TYR A 6 0.37 26.98 -20.93
CA TYR A 6 0.27 28.42 -21.18
C TYR A 6 1.23 28.86 -22.29
N ILE A 7 2.50 28.42 -22.26
CA ILE A 7 3.50 28.77 -23.29
C ILE A 7 3.06 28.29 -24.67
N TYR A 8 2.53 27.06 -24.77
CA TYR A 8 2.19 26.44 -26.05
C TYR A 8 0.76 26.72 -26.51
N GLY A 9 -0.01 27.55 -25.79
CA GLY A 9 -1.37 27.91 -26.16
C GLY A 9 -2.36 26.73 -26.16
N THR A 10 -2.02 25.62 -25.49
CA THR A 10 -2.86 24.43 -25.35
C THR A 10 -3.79 24.50 -24.14
N MET A 11 -3.85 25.66 -23.49
CA MET A 11 -4.70 25.91 -22.33
C MET A 11 -6.18 25.74 -22.68
N ASP A 12 -6.85 24.85 -21.95
CA ASP A 12 -8.31 24.76 -22.00
C ASP A 12 -8.91 26.02 -21.38
N LYS A 13 -9.74 26.73 -22.16
CA LYS A 13 -10.45 27.94 -21.75
C LYS A 13 -11.42 27.70 -20.59
N SER A 14 -11.85 26.46 -20.36
CA SER A 14 -12.79 26.10 -19.31
C SER A 14 -12.16 25.97 -17.91
N SER A 15 -10.83 25.92 -17.85
CA SER A 15 -10.02 25.62 -16.65
C SER A 15 -10.38 26.43 -15.42
N ASP A 16 -10.43 27.76 -15.55
CA ASP A 16 -10.71 28.66 -14.41
C ASP A 16 -12.13 28.45 -13.90
N SER A 17 -13.09 28.27 -14.80
CA SER A 17 -14.48 27.99 -14.44
C SER A 17 -14.64 26.63 -13.75
N LEU A 18 -13.84 25.64 -14.13
CA LEU A 18 -13.82 24.32 -13.52
C LEU A 18 -13.22 24.38 -12.11
N TYR A 19 -12.13 25.14 -11.94
CA TYR A 19 -11.51 25.38 -10.63
C TYR A 19 -12.47 26.10 -9.67
N GLU A 20 -13.10 27.20 -10.10
CA GLU A 20 -14.09 27.93 -9.30
C GLU A 20 -15.29 27.07 -8.90
N LYS A 21 -15.80 26.24 -9.83
CA LYS A 21 -16.86 25.27 -9.51
C LYS A 21 -16.40 24.22 -8.51
N SER A 22 -15.14 23.78 -8.60
CA SER A 22 -14.57 22.81 -7.67
C SER A 22 -14.46 23.37 -6.25
N LEU A 23 -14.07 24.64 -6.09
CA LEU A 23 -13.98 25.30 -4.77
C LEU A 23 -15.34 25.40 -4.07
N ARG A 24 -16.43 25.54 -4.85
CA ARG A 24 -17.80 25.62 -4.32
C ARG A 24 -18.43 24.27 -4.03
N ARG A 25 -17.83 23.18 -4.52
CA ARG A 25 -18.37 21.82 -4.32
C ARG A 25 -18.07 21.37 -2.91
N LYS A 26 -19.10 20.86 -2.21
CA LYS A 26 -18.91 20.20 -0.92
C LYS A 26 -18.02 18.96 -1.11
N GLU A 27 -17.05 18.78 -0.21
CA GLU A 27 -16.20 17.58 -0.20
C GLU A 27 -17.09 16.33 -0.16
N GLU A 28 -16.85 15.40 -1.09
CA GLU A 28 -17.61 14.16 -1.15
C GLU A 28 -17.06 13.17 -0.11
N SER A 29 -17.95 12.54 0.64
CA SER A 29 -17.60 11.48 1.59
C SER A 29 -17.09 10.24 0.84
N PRO A 30 -15.85 9.76 1.09
CA PRO A 30 -15.37 8.52 0.52
C PRO A 30 -16.19 7.33 1.03
N TYR A 31 -16.44 6.37 0.14
CA TYR A 31 -16.92 5.05 0.55
C TYR A 31 -15.75 4.19 1.01
N VAL A 32 -14.61 4.22 0.29
CA VAL A 32 -13.39 3.50 0.65
C VAL A 32 -12.22 4.48 0.80
N VAL A 33 -11.42 4.28 1.84
CA VAL A 33 -10.15 4.98 2.03
C VAL A 33 -9.01 3.98 1.94
N HIS A 34 -8.08 4.23 1.02
CA HIS A 34 -6.83 3.51 0.90
C HIS A 34 -5.71 4.33 1.54
N LEU A 35 -5.23 3.88 2.70
CA LEU A 35 -4.16 4.54 3.43
C LEU A 35 -2.80 4.03 2.94
N THR A 36 -1.94 4.95 2.48
CA THR A 36 -0.61 4.65 1.95
C THR A 36 0.47 5.52 2.59
N HIS A 37 1.73 5.25 2.30
CA HIS A 37 2.89 6.00 2.77
C HIS A 37 3.99 6.00 1.71
N LEU A 38 5.01 6.83 1.90
CA LEU A 38 6.12 6.97 0.96
C LEU A 38 7.13 5.83 1.14
N THR A 39 7.58 5.22 0.05
CA THR A 39 8.44 4.04 0.12
C THR A 39 9.92 4.38 0.06
N THR A 40 10.33 5.23 -0.87
CA THR A 40 11.72 5.70 -1.05
C THR A 40 11.69 7.22 -1.20
N PRO A 41 12.81 7.94 -1.00
CA PRO A 41 12.83 9.40 -1.19
C PRO A 41 12.21 9.85 -2.52
N GLU A 42 12.45 9.10 -3.60
CA GLU A 42 11.96 9.37 -4.95
C GLU A 42 10.48 9.02 -5.14
N SER A 43 9.85 8.25 -4.24
CA SER A 43 8.44 7.83 -4.40
C SER A 43 7.47 9.01 -4.37
N ILE A 44 7.89 10.16 -3.85
CA ILE A 44 7.09 11.40 -3.88
C ILE A 44 6.75 11.84 -5.31
N TYR A 45 7.63 11.58 -6.28
CA TYR A 45 7.42 11.94 -7.67
C TYR A 45 6.36 11.09 -8.37
N HIS A 46 6.03 9.93 -7.79
CA HIS A 46 4.96 9.06 -8.26
C HIS A 46 3.61 9.38 -7.60
N LEU A 47 3.53 10.35 -6.68
CA LEU A 47 2.26 10.93 -6.28
C LEU A 47 1.68 11.75 -7.43
N ARG A 48 0.39 11.58 -7.73
CA ARG A 48 -0.27 12.31 -8.83
C ARG A 48 -0.31 13.84 -8.64
N LEU A 49 -0.11 14.33 -7.42
CA LEU A 49 -0.07 15.76 -7.10
C LEU A 49 1.18 16.48 -7.65
N GLY A 50 2.25 15.74 -7.96
CA GLY A 50 3.49 16.31 -8.47
C GLY A 50 3.59 16.22 -9.99
N PHE A 51 4.39 15.27 -10.45
CA PHE A 51 4.69 15.13 -11.87
C PHE A 51 3.83 14.01 -12.47
N ALA A 52 2.71 14.39 -13.10
CA ALA A 52 1.80 13.44 -13.75
C ALA A 52 2.52 12.46 -14.70
N SER A 53 3.55 12.94 -15.41
CA SER A 53 4.40 12.10 -16.28
C SER A 53 5.13 11.00 -15.50
N PHE A 54 5.70 11.29 -14.33
CA PHE A 54 6.33 10.27 -13.48
C PHE A 54 5.30 9.35 -12.84
N ALA A 55 4.19 9.89 -12.34
CA ALA A 55 3.10 9.10 -11.76
C ALA A 55 2.46 8.12 -12.77
N SER A 56 2.52 8.41 -14.08
CA SER A 56 2.01 7.53 -15.14
C SER A 56 2.90 6.33 -15.46
N LYS A 57 4.17 6.35 -15.02
CA LYS A 57 5.17 5.33 -15.36
C LYS A 57 5.50 4.48 -14.13
N PRO A 58 5.78 3.17 -14.32
CA PRO A 58 6.32 2.36 -13.24
C PRO A 58 7.65 2.93 -12.77
N TYR A 59 7.97 2.74 -11.49
CA TYR A 59 9.24 3.17 -10.92
C TYR A 59 10.41 2.48 -11.63
N THR A 60 11.26 3.27 -12.28
CA THR A 60 12.52 2.81 -12.88
C THR A 60 13.69 3.42 -12.12
N PRO A 61 14.42 2.63 -11.32
CA PRO A 61 15.63 3.13 -10.67
C PRO A 61 16.67 3.45 -11.77
N SER A 62 17.24 4.66 -11.73
CA SER A 62 18.31 5.17 -12.63
C SER A 62 17.89 5.98 -13.87
N THR A 63 16.92 6.89 -13.73
CA THR A 63 16.82 8.01 -14.68
C THR A 63 17.83 9.10 -14.31
N TRP A 64 18.80 9.37 -15.18
CA TRP A 64 19.87 10.36 -14.94
C TRP A 64 19.36 11.73 -14.46
N HIS A 65 18.18 12.14 -14.95
CA HIS A 65 17.55 13.41 -14.60
C HIS A 65 16.98 13.46 -13.17
N MET A 66 16.79 12.33 -12.48
CA MET A 66 16.37 12.32 -11.08
C MET A 66 17.40 12.96 -10.17
N TRP A 67 18.68 12.94 -10.57
CA TRP A 67 19.71 13.68 -9.84
C TRP A 67 19.35 15.17 -9.76
N LEU A 68 18.86 15.81 -10.84
CA LEU A 68 18.46 17.23 -10.79
C LEU A 68 17.34 17.52 -9.78
N LEU A 69 16.53 16.52 -9.44
CA LEU A 69 15.42 16.65 -8.49
C LEU A 69 15.85 16.43 -7.03
N TRP A 70 17.11 16.09 -6.77
CA TRP A 70 17.63 15.84 -5.41
C TRP A 70 17.30 16.93 -4.38
N PRO A 71 17.32 18.25 -4.71
CA PRO A 71 17.00 19.29 -3.73
C PRO A 71 15.52 19.24 -3.31
N VAL A 72 14.64 18.94 -4.28
CA VAL A 72 13.20 18.77 -4.04
C VAL A 72 12.95 17.54 -3.18
N THR A 73 13.67 16.45 -3.46
CA THR A 73 13.60 15.22 -2.66
C THR A 73 13.97 15.51 -1.20
N LEU A 74 15.12 16.17 -0.98
CA LEU A 74 15.61 16.51 0.35
C LEU A 74 14.64 17.44 1.10
N CYS A 75 14.15 18.48 0.42
CA CYS A 75 13.16 19.39 0.97
C CYS A 75 11.89 18.64 1.41
N SER A 76 11.40 17.75 0.56
CA SER A 76 10.23 16.92 0.90
C SER A 76 10.47 16.02 2.12
N MET A 77 11.66 15.43 2.24
CA MET A 77 12.03 14.64 3.41
C MET A 77 12.02 15.48 4.68
N MET A 78 12.54 16.70 4.64
CA MET A 78 12.46 17.62 5.78
C MET A 78 11.01 17.99 6.12
N LEU A 79 10.18 18.27 5.09
CA LEU A 79 8.77 18.58 5.28
C LEU A 79 8.00 17.43 5.95
N THR A 80 8.25 16.18 5.56
CA THR A 80 7.61 15.00 6.18
C THR A 80 7.91 14.84 7.68
N TRP A 81 8.92 15.51 8.21
CA TRP A 81 9.19 15.53 9.65
C TRP A 81 8.27 16.50 10.38
N ILE A 82 7.86 17.58 9.71
CA ILE A 82 7.02 18.65 10.26
C ILE A 82 5.53 18.34 10.03
N TYR A 83 5.18 17.68 8.93
CA TYR A 83 3.80 17.28 8.66
C TYR A 83 3.33 16.21 9.65
N CYS A 84 2.24 16.55 10.35
CA CYS A 84 1.63 15.74 11.39
C CYS A 84 0.19 15.34 11.04
N SER A 85 -0.19 15.32 9.77
CA SER A 85 -1.53 14.89 9.35
C SER A 85 -1.49 14.10 8.05
N THR A 86 -2.48 13.23 7.87
CA THR A 86 -2.74 12.61 6.58
C THR A 86 -3.35 13.60 5.61
N PHE A 87 -3.12 13.39 4.32
CA PHE A 87 -3.73 14.21 3.29
C PHE A 87 -4.21 13.34 2.12
N VAL A 88 -5.26 13.81 1.45
CA VAL A 88 -5.83 13.13 0.28
C VAL A 88 -4.89 13.35 -0.92
N VAL A 89 -4.33 12.26 -1.44
CA VAL A 89 -3.48 12.28 -2.65
C VAL A 89 -4.35 12.22 -3.90
N GLU A 90 -5.39 11.40 -3.84
CA GLU A 90 -6.17 11.05 -5.01
C GLU A 90 -7.60 10.71 -4.60
N SER A 91 -8.57 11.10 -5.42
CA SER A 91 -9.97 10.70 -5.29
C SER A 91 -10.45 10.19 -6.65
N ASN A 92 -10.94 8.95 -6.68
CA ASN A 92 -11.47 8.30 -7.85
C ASN A 92 -12.92 7.91 -7.63
N ARG A 93 -13.74 8.06 -8.66
CA ARG A 93 -15.12 7.60 -8.67
C ARG A 93 -15.27 6.39 -9.58
N PHE A 94 -15.67 5.27 -9.00
CA PHE A 94 -16.01 4.04 -9.71
C PHE A 94 -17.52 3.79 -9.56
N HIS A 95 -18.30 4.18 -10.57
CA HIS A 95 -19.77 4.15 -10.52
C HIS A 95 -20.31 4.90 -9.29
N ASN A 96 -20.80 4.16 -8.30
CA ASN A 96 -21.38 4.67 -7.05
C ASN A 96 -20.39 4.62 -5.86
N ILE A 97 -19.16 4.15 -6.08
CA ILE A 97 -18.13 4.04 -5.05
C ILE A 97 -17.12 5.16 -5.24
N ILE A 98 -16.90 5.95 -4.19
CA ILE A 98 -15.84 6.96 -4.14
C ILE A 98 -14.68 6.35 -3.36
N LEU A 99 -13.54 6.19 -4.03
CA LEU A 99 -12.29 5.71 -3.46
C LEU A 99 -11.35 6.90 -3.28
N GLN A 100 -10.93 7.16 -2.05
CA GLN A 100 -9.88 8.11 -1.77
C GLN A 100 -8.60 7.39 -1.36
N THR A 101 -7.45 7.88 -1.84
CA THR A 101 -6.14 7.45 -1.37
C THR A 101 -5.56 8.54 -0.51
N TRP A 102 -5.26 8.22 0.74
CA TRP A 102 -4.67 9.14 1.70
C TRP A 102 -3.22 8.74 1.93
N ALA A 103 -2.31 9.72 1.92
CA ALA A 103 -0.91 9.48 2.24
C ALA A 103 -0.58 9.96 3.65
N ILE A 104 0.09 9.08 4.39
CA ILE A 104 0.85 9.46 5.57
C ILE A 104 2.18 10.05 5.07
N PRO A 105 2.52 11.31 5.42
CA PRO A 105 3.76 11.97 5.01
C PRO A 105 4.93 11.39 5.81
N LYS A 106 5.23 10.09 5.64
CA LYS A 106 6.34 9.38 6.26
C LYS A 106 6.92 8.38 5.28
N TYR A 107 8.24 8.31 5.24
CA TYR A 107 9.02 7.37 4.43
C TYR A 107 9.26 6.05 5.16
N ASN A 108 9.46 4.95 4.42
CA ASN A 108 9.80 3.63 4.98
C ASN A 108 10.92 3.66 6.03
N ILE A 109 11.93 4.52 5.85
CA ILE A 109 13.04 4.63 6.80
C ILE A 109 12.56 5.09 8.19
N GLN A 110 11.51 5.92 8.24
CA GLN A 110 10.89 6.36 9.49
C GLN A 110 10.04 5.25 10.12
N TYR A 111 9.36 4.42 9.34
CA TYR A 111 8.65 3.24 9.84
C TYR A 111 9.59 2.21 10.49
N ARG A 112 10.84 2.13 10.03
CA ARG A 112 11.87 1.27 10.64
C ARG A 112 12.43 1.86 11.94
N SER A 113 12.25 3.16 12.18
CA SER A 113 12.73 3.83 13.37
C SER A 113 11.78 3.64 14.56
N LYS A 114 12.30 3.10 15.67
CA LYS A 114 11.50 2.89 16.89
C LYS A 114 10.99 4.20 17.49
N SER A 115 11.78 5.28 17.40
CA SER A 115 11.42 6.59 17.96
C SER A 115 10.19 7.19 17.28
N GLN A 116 10.02 6.96 15.98
CA GLN A 116 8.91 7.50 15.19
C GLN A 116 7.64 6.63 15.26
N LYS A 117 7.74 5.41 15.78
CA LYS A 117 6.64 4.43 15.81
C LYS A 117 5.37 4.98 16.46
N GLN A 118 5.51 5.69 17.59
CA GLN A 118 4.36 6.25 18.29
C GLN A 118 3.67 7.36 17.48
N SER A 119 4.45 8.27 16.91
CA SER A 119 3.93 9.34 16.04
C SER A 119 3.20 8.77 14.83
N ILE A 120 3.78 7.75 14.18
CA ILE A 120 3.15 7.08 13.03
C ILE A 120 1.85 6.39 13.43
N ASN A 121 1.82 5.69 14.57
CA ASN A 121 0.60 5.05 15.05
C ASN A 121 -0.51 6.06 15.35
N ASN A 122 -0.16 7.22 15.92
CA ASN A 122 -1.13 8.29 16.13
C ASN A 122 -1.69 8.80 14.79
N LEU A 123 -0.85 9.01 13.76
CA LEU A 123 -1.31 9.41 12.42
C LEU A 123 -2.25 8.38 11.78
N ILE A 124 -1.96 7.09 11.95
CA ILE A 124 -2.83 6.01 11.48
C ILE A 124 -4.17 6.04 12.24
N GLU A 125 -4.13 6.25 13.55
CA GLU A 125 -5.32 6.32 14.40
C GLU A 125 -6.20 7.52 14.01
N GLU A 126 -5.61 8.70 13.85
CA GLU A 126 -6.29 9.91 13.37
C GLU A 126 -6.93 9.71 11.99
N ALA A 127 -6.22 9.07 11.05
CA ALA A 127 -6.76 8.75 9.74
C ALA A 127 -7.95 7.79 9.79
N ILE A 128 -7.94 6.82 10.72
CA ILE A 128 -9.07 5.90 10.91
C ILE A 128 -10.30 6.67 11.43
N LEU A 129 -10.10 7.57 12.39
CA LEU A 129 -11.18 8.39 12.97
C LEU A 129 -11.74 9.38 11.94
N GLU A 130 -10.88 10.03 11.14
CA GLU A 130 -11.31 10.91 10.06
C GLU A 130 -12.11 10.14 8.99
N ALA A 131 -11.69 8.90 8.66
CA ALA A 131 -12.42 8.06 7.71
C ALA A 131 -13.82 7.66 8.24
N GLU A 132 -13.94 7.37 9.54
CA GLU A 132 -15.23 7.11 10.21
C GLU A 132 -16.14 8.34 10.17
N GLU A 133 -15.61 9.51 10.53
CA GLU A 133 -16.36 10.77 10.51
C GLU A 133 -16.87 11.09 9.11
N LYS A 134 -16.04 10.86 8.09
CA LYS A 134 -16.40 11.00 6.68
C LYS A 134 -17.30 9.87 6.17
N GLY A 135 -17.69 8.90 6.99
CA GLY A 135 -18.68 7.87 6.67
C GLY A 135 -18.18 6.74 5.78
N ALA A 136 -16.87 6.50 5.75
CA ALA A 136 -16.29 5.39 4.98
C ALA A 136 -16.81 4.03 5.45
N ARG A 137 -17.06 3.13 4.51
CA ARG A 137 -17.60 1.78 4.75
C ARG A 137 -16.72 0.74 4.04
N GLY A 138 -16.33 -0.29 4.76
CA GLY A 138 -15.55 -1.41 4.22
C GLY A 138 -16.32 -2.73 4.24
N GLU A 139 -15.89 -3.67 3.39
CA GLU A 139 -16.31 -5.07 3.44
C GLU A 139 -15.23 -5.93 4.09
N GLU A 140 -15.69 -6.78 5.02
CA GLU A 140 -14.97 -7.83 5.75
C GLU A 140 -13.70 -7.46 6.54
N LEU A 141 -13.45 -8.19 7.63
CA LEU A 141 -12.41 -7.87 8.61
C LEU A 141 -11.11 -8.65 8.33
N ASN A 142 -9.96 -7.98 8.44
CA ASN A 142 -8.71 -8.65 8.77
C ASN A 142 -8.28 -8.22 10.17
N MET A 143 -8.10 -9.17 11.11
CA MET A 143 -7.83 -8.93 12.55
C MET A 143 -6.58 -8.08 12.88
N TYR A 144 -5.83 -7.63 11.87
CA TYR A 144 -4.54 -6.97 12.05
C TYR A 144 -4.66 -5.46 12.34
N GLY A 145 -5.86 -4.90 12.19
CA GLY A 145 -6.26 -3.63 12.76
C GLY A 145 -6.75 -3.71 14.22
N GLY A 146 -6.69 -4.90 14.83
CA GLY A 146 -7.38 -5.21 16.09
C GLY A 146 -7.02 -4.29 17.25
N VAL A 147 -5.81 -3.73 17.28
CA VAL A 147 -5.39 -2.76 18.32
C VAL A 147 -6.23 -1.49 18.26
N TYR A 148 -6.54 -0.97 17.06
CA TYR A 148 -7.37 0.23 16.91
C TYR A 148 -8.84 -0.08 17.20
N MET A 149 -9.31 -1.27 16.83
CA MET A 149 -10.66 -1.73 17.17
C MET A 149 -10.85 -1.93 18.68
N GLN A 150 -9.84 -2.43 19.39
CA GLN A 150 -9.87 -2.56 20.85
C GLN A 150 -9.92 -1.20 21.54
N LYS A 151 -9.17 -0.21 21.03
CA LYS A 151 -9.20 1.16 21.55
C LYS A 151 -10.54 1.86 21.27
N HIS A 152 -11.11 1.63 20.09
CA HIS A 152 -12.34 2.28 19.62
C HIS A 152 -13.41 1.25 19.24
N PRO A 153 -14.06 0.61 20.22
CA PRO A 153 -14.99 -0.49 19.97
C PRO A 153 -16.26 -0.07 19.20
N GLN A 154 -16.53 1.23 19.10
CA GLN A 154 -17.69 1.80 18.43
C GLN A 154 -17.45 2.11 16.94
N LEU A 155 -16.23 1.88 16.41
CA LEU A 155 -15.90 2.12 15.00
C LEU A 155 -16.78 1.27 14.07
N LYS A 156 -17.41 1.92 13.08
CA LYS A 156 -18.21 1.25 12.05
C LYS A 156 -17.38 0.96 10.80
N VAL A 157 -16.35 1.76 10.56
CA VAL A 157 -15.37 1.57 9.49
C VAL A 157 -14.67 0.23 9.68
N LYS A 158 -14.59 -0.55 8.60
CA LYS A 158 -13.89 -1.83 8.61
C LYS A 158 -12.48 -1.64 8.11
N LEU A 159 -11.52 -2.10 8.90
CA LEU A 159 -10.11 -2.02 8.57
C LEU A 159 -9.62 -3.32 7.93
N VAL A 160 -8.99 -3.18 6.76
CA VAL A 160 -8.38 -4.28 6.00
C VAL A 160 -6.94 -3.91 5.65
N ASP A 161 -6.05 -4.90 5.69
CA ASP A 161 -4.62 -4.73 5.39
C ASP A 161 -4.23 -5.18 3.97
N GLY A 162 -5.21 -5.63 3.17
CA GLY A 162 -4.99 -6.13 1.80
C GLY A 162 -4.26 -7.46 1.67
N SER A 163 -3.87 -8.12 2.78
CA SER A 163 -3.08 -9.36 2.74
C SER A 163 -3.77 -10.49 1.98
N SER A 164 -5.08 -10.67 2.18
CA SER A 164 -5.86 -11.73 1.54
C SER A 164 -5.98 -11.52 0.03
N LEU A 165 -6.18 -10.27 -0.40
CA LEU A 165 -6.20 -9.91 -1.82
C LEU A 165 -4.83 -10.14 -2.47
N ALA A 166 -3.74 -9.77 -1.78
CA ALA A 166 -2.39 -10.03 -2.27
C ALA A 166 -2.13 -11.53 -2.47
N VAL A 167 -2.54 -12.38 -1.52
CA VAL A 167 -2.46 -13.84 -1.66
C VAL A 167 -3.28 -14.33 -2.86
N ALA A 168 -4.53 -13.86 -3.00
CA ALA A 168 -5.40 -14.27 -4.09
C ALA A 168 -4.83 -13.90 -5.47
N VAL A 169 -4.26 -12.70 -5.61
CA VAL A 169 -3.59 -12.25 -6.84
C VAL A 169 -2.41 -13.14 -7.18
N VAL A 170 -1.56 -13.47 -6.22
CA VAL A 170 -0.40 -14.36 -6.43
C VAL A 170 -0.86 -15.78 -6.80
N LEU A 171 -1.90 -16.30 -6.17
CA LEU A 171 -2.45 -17.62 -6.52
C LEU A 171 -2.99 -17.66 -7.94
N ASN A 172 -3.62 -16.58 -8.39
CA ASN A 172 -4.19 -16.49 -9.74
C ASN A 172 -3.13 -16.24 -10.83
N SER A 173 -1.95 -15.73 -10.47
CA SER A 173 -0.85 -15.52 -11.41
C SER A 173 0.02 -16.76 -11.62
N ILE A 174 -0.14 -17.82 -10.81
CA ILE A 174 0.59 -19.07 -10.97
C ILE A 174 0.07 -19.83 -12.22
N PRO A 175 0.96 -20.27 -13.13
CA PRO A 175 0.57 -21.05 -14.30
C PRO A 175 -0.24 -22.31 -13.96
N LYS A 176 -1.22 -22.64 -14.79
CA LYS A 176 -1.99 -23.89 -14.65
C LYS A 176 -1.04 -25.09 -14.82
N GLY A 177 -1.18 -26.09 -13.95
CA GLY A 177 -0.34 -27.29 -13.97
C GLY A 177 0.94 -27.20 -13.13
N THR A 178 1.21 -26.08 -12.47
CA THR A 178 2.33 -25.98 -11.51
C THR A 178 2.15 -26.97 -10.36
N THR A 179 3.12 -27.85 -10.17
CA THR A 179 3.13 -28.88 -9.11
C THR A 179 4.01 -28.49 -7.92
N GLN A 180 4.98 -27.60 -8.13
CA GLN A 180 5.97 -27.16 -7.14
C GLN A 180 6.21 -25.65 -7.24
N VAL A 181 6.35 -25.00 -6.08
CA VAL A 181 6.71 -23.60 -5.94
C VAL A 181 7.80 -23.47 -4.88
N VAL A 182 8.74 -22.54 -5.08
CA VAL A 182 9.76 -22.19 -4.09
C VAL A 182 9.37 -20.84 -3.46
N LEU A 183 9.27 -20.79 -2.13
CA LEU A 183 9.15 -19.51 -1.41
C LEU A 183 10.55 -19.02 -1.02
N ARG A 184 10.88 -17.80 -1.44
CA ARG A 184 12.18 -17.16 -1.19
C ARG A 184 12.03 -15.87 -0.40
N GLY A 185 12.95 -15.67 0.55
CA GLY A 185 13.03 -14.47 1.38
C GLY A 185 12.36 -14.66 2.74
N LYS A 186 12.18 -13.56 3.47
CA LYS A 186 11.51 -13.63 4.79
C LYS A 186 10.09 -14.16 4.61
N LEU A 187 9.58 -14.83 5.64
CA LEU A 187 8.20 -15.33 5.72
C LEU A 187 7.31 -14.39 6.56
N PRO A 188 6.79 -13.29 5.98
CA PRO A 188 5.75 -12.50 6.60
C PRO A 188 4.41 -13.23 6.56
N LYS A 189 3.40 -12.66 7.24
CA LYS A 189 2.01 -13.14 7.23
C LYS A 189 1.52 -13.57 5.85
N VAL A 190 1.73 -12.73 4.83
CA VAL A 190 1.30 -12.97 3.45
C VAL A 190 1.95 -14.24 2.88
N ALA A 191 3.24 -14.46 3.12
CA ALA A 191 3.93 -15.66 2.65
C ALA A 191 3.43 -16.92 3.37
N CYS A 192 3.15 -16.84 4.68
CA CYS A 192 2.56 -17.96 5.40
C CYS A 192 1.15 -18.31 4.90
N ALA A 193 0.31 -17.30 4.66
CA ALA A 193 -1.04 -17.49 4.11
C ALA A 193 -1.00 -18.03 2.68
N LEU A 194 -0.03 -17.57 1.87
CA LEU A 194 0.21 -18.10 0.53
C LEU A 194 0.64 -19.57 0.58
N ALA A 195 1.62 -19.92 1.43
CA ALA A 195 2.05 -21.30 1.61
C ALA A 195 0.89 -22.22 2.00
N PHE A 196 0.06 -21.78 2.94
CA PHE A 196 -1.16 -22.49 3.34
C PHE A 196 -2.09 -22.75 2.16
N ALA A 197 -2.43 -21.71 1.39
CA ALA A 197 -3.34 -21.83 0.25
C ALA A 197 -2.77 -22.70 -0.88
N LEU A 198 -1.45 -22.70 -1.08
CA LEU A 198 -0.77 -23.57 -2.05
C LEU A 198 -0.83 -25.04 -1.63
N CYS A 199 -0.55 -25.34 -0.36
CA CYS A 199 -0.64 -26.71 0.17
C CYS A 199 -2.08 -27.26 0.03
N GLN A 200 -3.10 -26.45 0.33
CA GLN A 200 -4.50 -26.84 0.13
C GLN A 200 -4.86 -27.15 -1.33
N LYS A 201 -4.21 -26.47 -2.28
CA LYS A 201 -4.32 -26.76 -3.73
C LYS A 201 -3.47 -27.96 -4.18
N ARG A 202 -2.89 -28.71 -3.25
CA ARG A 202 -1.99 -29.87 -3.49
C ARG A 202 -0.69 -29.51 -4.21
N ILE A 203 -0.34 -28.22 -4.26
CA ILE A 203 0.93 -27.73 -4.80
C ILE A 203 1.99 -27.87 -3.71
N GLN A 204 3.13 -28.45 -4.08
CA GLN A 204 4.24 -28.61 -3.16
C GLN A 204 4.97 -27.26 -2.97
N VAL A 205 5.12 -26.85 -1.72
CA VAL A 205 5.79 -25.63 -1.31
C VAL A 205 7.17 -25.99 -0.79
N SER A 206 8.21 -25.50 -1.47
CA SER A 206 9.59 -25.70 -1.07
C SER A 206 10.17 -24.43 -0.43
N VAL A 207 10.92 -24.62 0.64
CA VAL A 207 11.57 -23.54 1.40
C VAL A 207 13.06 -23.84 1.46
N LEU A 208 13.89 -22.80 1.42
CA LEU A 208 15.36 -22.94 1.33
C LEU A 208 16.06 -23.04 2.68
N ARG A 209 15.47 -22.47 3.73
CA ARG A 209 16.10 -22.40 5.06
C ARG A 209 15.35 -23.23 6.08
N GLU A 210 16.09 -23.90 6.96
CA GLU A 210 15.53 -24.79 7.99
C GLU A 210 14.66 -24.02 9.00
N ASP A 211 15.10 -22.84 9.44
CA ASP A 211 14.33 -22.01 10.38
C ASP A 211 12.98 -21.57 9.78
N GLU A 212 12.97 -21.31 8.48
CA GLU A 212 11.78 -20.95 7.72
C GLU A 212 10.83 -22.14 7.56
N TYR A 213 11.39 -23.32 7.27
CA TYR A 213 10.64 -24.58 7.22
C TYR A 213 10.00 -24.89 8.56
N GLU A 214 10.74 -24.89 9.67
CA GLU A 214 10.19 -25.15 11.01
C GLU A 214 9.07 -24.20 11.39
N LYS A 215 9.22 -22.91 11.04
CA LYS A 215 8.21 -21.89 11.32
C LYS A 215 6.91 -22.17 10.55
N LEU A 216 7.02 -22.53 9.28
CA LEU A 216 5.88 -22.90 8.44
C LEU A 216 5.25 -24.21 8.89
N ASP A 217 6.06 -25.21 9.21
CA ASP A 217 5.60 -26.51 9.67
C ASP A 217 4.82 -26.40 10.98
N LYS A 218 5.30 -25.60 11.95
CA LYS A 218 4.56 -25.28 13.19
C LYS A 218 3.22 -24.59 12.92
N LEU A 219 3.15 -23.72 11.92
CA LEU A 219 1.92 -23.00 11.57
C LEU A 219 0.92 -23.84 10.77
N LEU A 220 1.43 -24.69 9.88
CA LEU A 220 0.64 -25.52 8.98
C LEU A 220 0.19 -26.82 9.65
N GLY A 221 1.06 -27.42 10.46
CA GLY A 221 0.86 -28.72 11.09
C GLY A 221 0.38 -29.77 10.08
N THR A 222 -0.64 -30.53 10.47
CA THR A 222 -1.26 -31.56 9.61
C THR A 222 -1.93 -31.00 8.36
N LYS A 223 -2.24 -29.69 8.32
CA LYS A 223 -2.90 -29.04 7.17
C LYS A 223 -1.98 -28.89 5.95
N SER A 224 -0.68 -29.12 6.12
CA SER A 224 0.29 -29.19 5.03
C SER A 224 0.12 -30.44 4.16
N GLU A 225 -0.46 -31.53 4.70
CA GLU A 225 -0.61 -32.83 4.02
C GLU A 225 0.70 -33.33 3.36
N GLY A 226 1.86 -33.01 3.95
CA GLY A 226 3.18 -33.37 3.42
C GLY A 226 3.62 -32.59 2.17
N LYS A 227 2.94 -31.48 1.83
CA LYS A 227 3.28 -30.64 0.67
C LYS A 227 4.34 -29.57 0.97
N LEU A 228 4.66 -29.33 2.23
CA LEU A 228 5.80 -28.50 2.63
C LEU A 228 7.08 -29.33 2.61
N VAL A 229 8.11 -28.89 1.89
CA VAL A 229 9.39 -29.60 1.78
C VAL A 229 10.57 -28.64 1.95
N LEU A 230 11.59 -29.08 2.67
CA LEU A 230 12.88 -28.40 2.73
C LEU A 230 13.68 -28.72 1.46
N SER A 231 14.02 -27.70 0.67
CA SER A 231 14.85 -27.89 -0.51
C SER A 231 16.29 -28.19 -0.09
N LYS A 232 16.80 -29.37 -0.48
CA LYS A 232 18.17 -29.81 -0.17
C LYS A 232 19.19 -29.49 -1.28
N SER A 233 18.75 -28.91 -2.41
CA SER A 233 19.64 -28.61 -3.54
C SER A 233 20.01 -27.14 -3.59
N TYR A 234 21.27 -26.86 -3.23
CA TYR A 234 21.95 -25.62 -3.55
C TYR A 234 22.46 -25.69 -4.99
N THR A 235 21.83 -24.97 -5.89
CA THR A 235 22.49 -24.36 -7.05
C THR A 235 21.81 -23.01 -7.29
N CYS A 236 22.47 -21.95 -6.84
CA CYS A 236 22.35 -20.63 -7.45
C CYS A 236 23.67 -20.38 -8.17
#